data_AF-A0A0N4WAH1-F1
#
_entry.id   AF-A0A0N4WAH1-F1
#
_cell.length_a   1.000
_cell.length_b   1.000
_cell.length_c   1.000
_cell.angle_alpha   90.00
_cell.angle_beta   90.00
_cell.angle_gamma   90.00
#
_symmetry.space_group_name_H-M   'P 1'
#
loop_
_entity.id
_entity.type
_entity.pdbx_description
1 polymer ?
#
loop_
_entity_poly.entity_id
_entity_poly.type
_entity_poly.pdbx_seq_one_letter_code
_entity_poly.pdbx_strand_id
1 'polypeptide(L)'
;MTDDPRTTSAQLAPSDSAPENSNTPVMGLAATRHLDPFQAPIQLTMNMLTTAMQAIQSKLSSIETKIDSLIAHPIRLPCIFCDSEEHRSSSCTQFPDIVSRSLRLRDRDKCTSCLATAHGICLKKCRNCGEPHHAILCNIKPTSGPPAERHRSD
;
A
#
# COMPACT_ATOMS: atom_id res chain seq x y z
N MET A 1 35.91 -16.88 37.70
CA MET A 1 36.84 -15.98 38.41
C MET A 1 36.84 -14.70 37.60
N THR A 2 36.05 -13.68 37.87
CA THR A 2 35.70 -13.02 39.15
C THR A 2 34.33 -12.33 38.94
N ASP A 3 33.31 -12.63 39.75
CA ASP A 3 32.90 -11.87 40.95
C ASP A 3 32.23 -10.51 40.65
N ASP A 4 30.91 -10.50 40.87
CA ASP A 4 30.01 -9.42 41.33
C ASP A 4 30.66 -8.46 42.36
N PRO A 5 30.19 -7.21 42.66
CA PRO A 5 28.80 -7.00 43.13
C PRO A 5 28.17 -5.57 43.12
N ARG A 6 26.91 -5.54 43.60
CA ARG A 6 26.20 -4.51 44.40
C ARG A 6 25.64 -3.27 43.68
N THR A 7 24.31 -3.15 43.57
CA THR A 7 23.32 -2.73 44.61
C THR A 7 23.44 -1.25 44.98
N THR A 8 22.43 -0.44 44.62
CA THR A 8 21.64 0.32 45.61
C THR A 8 20.34 0.86 45.01
N SER A 9 19.28 0.63 45.76
CA SER A 9 17.93 1.16 45.64
C SER A 9 17.89 2.68 45.78
N ALA A 10 16.97 3.33 45.06
CA ALA A 10 16.35 4.57 45.51
C ALA A 10 14.89 4.61 45.04
N GLN A 11 13.99 4.27 45.97
CA GLN A 11 12.58 4.66 45.93
C GLN A 11 12.50 6.18 46.09
N LEU A 12 11.68 6.85 45.28
CA LEU A 12 11.08 8.13 45.64
C LEU A 12 9.61 8.07 45.19
N ALA A 13 8.75 8.20 46.19
CA ALA A 13 7.30 8.21 46.10
C ALA A 13 6.78 9.57 45.56
N PRO A 14 5.47 9.69 45.27
CA PRO A 14 4.92 10.78 44.47
C PRO A 14 4.71 12.05 45.29
N SER A 15 4.98 13.19 44.65
CA SER A 15 4.65 14.52 45.20
C SER A 15 3.18 14.82 44.92
N ASP A 16 2.36 14.62 45.95
CA ASP A 16 1.05 15.27 46.09
C ASP A 16 1.23 16.78 46.14
N SER A 17 0.55 17.50 45.25
CA SER A 17 0.38 18.95 45.34
C SER A 17 -0.96 19.29 44.70
N ALA A 18 -2.01 19.18 45.52
CA ALA A 18 -3.29 19.79 45.25
C ALA A 18 -3.17 21.32 45.35
N PRO A 19 -3.66 22.10 44.37
CA PRO A 19 -4.00 23.49 44.60
C PRO A 19 -5.42 23.58 45.18
N GLU A 20 -5.51 24.04 46.43
CA GLU A 20 -6.73 24.58 47.01
C GLU A 20 -7.17 25.79 46.16
N ASN A 21 -8.25 25.64 45.40
CA ASN A 21 -8.97 26.78 44.82
C ASN A 21 -10.39 26.81 45.41
N SER A 22 -10.52 27.61 46.46
CA SER A 22 -11.76 28.04 47.08
C SER A 22 -12.53 28.95 46.13
N ASN A 23 -13.23 28.35 45.16
CA ASN A 23 -14.19 29.07 44.33
C ASN A 23 -15.52 29.20 45.08
N THR A 24 -15.74 30.38 45.65
CA THR A 24 -17.03 30.80 46.20
C THR A 24 -18.05 30.95 45.07
N PRO A 25 -19.29 30.46 45.21
CA PRO A 25 -20.32 30.70 44.22
C PRO A 25 -20.87 32.10 44.42
N VAL A 26 -20.38 33.06 43.63
CA VAL A 26 -21.10 34.32 43.43
C VAL A 26 -22.37 33.97 42.66
N MET A 27 -23.53 34.06 43.32
CA MET A 27 -24.84 34.05 42.68
C MET A 27 -24.97 35.28 41.77
N GLY A 28 -24.37 35.19 40.60
CA GLY A 28 -24.51 36.11 39.49
C GLY A 28 -25.71 35.71 38.66
N LEU A 29 -26.77 36.51 38.76
CA LEU A 29 -27.87 36.71 37.84
C LEU A 29 -27.79 35.89 36.54
N ALA A 30 -28.80 35.06 36.31
CA ALA A 30 -29.05 34.35 35.06
C ALA A 30 -29.16 35.34 33.89
N ALA A 31 -28.02 35.72 33.32
CA ALA A 31 -27.96 36.30 31.99
C ALA A 31 -28.32 35.16 31.04
N THR A 32 -29.60 35.13 30.63
CA THR A 32 -30.04 34.38 29.47
C THR A 32 -29.21 34.87 28.29
N ARG A 33 -28.11 34.16 27.98
CA ARG A 33 -27.32 34.38 26.78
C ARG A 33 -28.25 34.13 25.60
N HIS A 34 -28.75 35.22 25.03
CA HIS A 34 -29.42 35.22 23.75
C HIS A 34 -28.41 34.63 22.75
N LEU A 35 -28.61 33.37 22.34
CA LEU A 35 -27.81 32.77 21.29
C LEU A 35 -28.01 33.61 20.03
N ASP A 36 -26.94 34.20 19.51
CA ASP A 36 -26.99 34.97 18.27
C ASP A 36 -27.54 34.08 17.14
N PRO A 37 -28.55 34.52 16.38
CA PRO A 37 -29.20 33.71 15.33
C PRO A 37 -28.22 33.31 14.20
N PHE A 38 -27.04 33.92 14.15
CA PHE A 38 -25.98 33.63 13.20
C PHE A 38 -25.05 32.47 13.62
N GLN A 39 -25.05 32.05 14.89
CA GLN A 39 -24.11 31.06 15.38
C GLN A 39 -24.52 29.62 15.05
N ALA A 40 -25.83 29.33 14.98
CA ALA A 40 -26.33 27.98 14.68
C ALA A 40 -25.97 27.50 13.24
N PRO A 41 -26.13 28.31 12.18
CA PRO A 41 -25.71 27.90 10.83
C PRO A 41 -24.21 27.62 10.73
N ILE A 42 -23.37 28.44 11.39
CA ILE A 42 -21.91 28.25 11.40
C ILE A 42 -21.56 26.92 12.08
N GLN A 43 -22.15 26.62 13.24
CA GLN A 43 -21.91 25.36 13.93
C GLN A 43 -22.36 24.15 13.10
N LEU A 44 -23.48 24.24 12.39
CA LEU A 44 -23.93 23.17 11.49
C LEU A 44 -22.91 22.91 10.37
N THR A 45 -22.41 23.96 9.72
CA THR A 45 -21.40 23.82 8.66
C THR A 45 -20.09 23.22 9.17
N MET A 46 -19.64 23.63 10.37
CA MET A 46 -18.44 23.06 10.98
C MET A 46 -18.62 21.57 11.28
N ASN A 47 -19.76 21.15 11.80
CA ASN A 47 -20.04 19.73 12.05
C ASN A 47 -20.03 18.89 10.76
N MET A 48 -20.59 19.43 9.68
CA MET A 48 -20.57 18.77 8.36
C MET A 48 -19.14 18.64 7.83
N LEU A 49 -18.33 19.70 7.95
CA LEU A 49 -16.93 19.68 7.55
C LEU A 49 -16.13 18.67 8.38
N THR A 50 -16.30 18.67 9.70
CA THR A 50 -15.65 17.71 10.60
C THR A 50 -16.02 16.28 10.24
N THR A 51 -17.30 16.01 9.96
CA THR A 51 -17.77 14.68 9.56
C THR A 51 -17.12 14.24 8.23
N ALA A 52 -17.06 15.14 7.24
CA ALA A 52 -16.42 14.86 5.97
C ALA A 52 -14.92 14.59 6.14
N MET A 53 -14.22 15.37 6.97
CA MET A 53 -12.81 15.17 7.27
C MET A 53 -12.56 13.83 7.96
N GLN A 54 -13.39 13.44 8.93
CA GLN A 54 -13.29 12.13 9.60
C GLN A 54 -13.54 10.97 8.62
N ALA A 55 -14.49 11.11 7.70
CA ALA A 55 -14.74 10.13 6.66
C ALA A 55 -13.56 9.99 5.68
N ILE A 56 -12.87 11.09 5.35
CA ILE A 56 -11.65 11.05 4.54
C ILE A 56 -10.51 10.40 5.32
N GLN A 57 -10.30 10.80 6.58
CA GLN A 57 -9.23 10.26 7.42
C GLN A 57 -9.34 8.74 7.60
N SER A 58 -10.55 8.24 7.82
CA SER A 58 -10.82 6.79 7.94
C SER A 58 -10.60 6.03 6.63
N LYS A 59 -10.89 6.63 5.47
CA LYS A 59 -10.57 6.02 4.18
C LYS A 59 -9.06 5.98 3.93
N LEU A 60 -8.34 7.04 4.28
CA LEU A 60 -6.88 7.08 4.11
C LEU A 60 -6.20 6.01 4.98
N SER A 61 -6.58 5.88 6.25
CA SER A 61 -6.04 4.82 7.11
C SER A 61 -6.40 3.41 6.62
N SER A 62 -7.60 3.23 6.06
CA SER A 62 -7.98 1.96 5.42
C SER A 62 -7.15 1.65 4.18
N ILE A 63 -6.72 2.67 3.43
CA ILE A 63 -5.85 2.48 2.26
C ILE A 63 -4.42 2.17 2.70
N GLU A 64 -3.90 2.88 3.70
CA GLU A 64 -2.56 2.64 4.25
C GLU A 64 -2.41 1.19 4.73
N THR A 65 -3.35 0.71 5.54
CA THR A 65 -3.36 -0.69 6.03
C THR A 65 -3.42 -1.73 4.90
N LYS A 66 -4.14 -1.45 3.81
CA LYS A 66 -4.17 -2.32 2.62
C LYS A 66 -2.84 -2.31 1.89
N ILE A 67 -2.19 -1.16 1.75
CA ILE A 67 -0.88 -1.03 1.13
C ILE A 67 0.17 -1.79 1.96
N ASP A 68 0.19 -1.59 3.28
CA ASP A 68 1.10 -2.29 4.18
C ASP A 68 0.91 -3.82 4.10
N SER A 69 -0.34 -4.28 4.00
CA SER A 69 -0.64 -5.70 3.82
C SER A 69 -0.10 -6.26 2.50
N LEU A 70 -0.21 -5.51 1.40
CA LEU A 70 0.32 -5.90 0.07
C LEU A 70 1.85 -5.87 0.03
N ILE A 71 2.48 -4.99 0.79
CA ILE A 71 3.94 -4.91 0.93
C ILE A 71 4.45 -6.07 1.79
N ALA A 72 3.81 -6.33 2.93
CA ALA A 72 4.18 -7.41 3.84
C ALA A 72 3.98 -8.80 3.21
N HIS A 73 2.96 -8.95 2.37
CA HIS A 73 2.62 -10.21 1.71
C HIS A 73 2.55 -10.00 0.20
N PRO A 74 3.70 -9.89 -0.50
CA PRO A 74 3.70 -9.69 -1.94
C PRO A 74 3.04 -10.88 -2.61
N ILE A 75 1.97 -10.62 -3.37
CA ILE A 75 1.27 -11.64 -4.14
C ILE A 75 2.28 -12.27 -5.11
N ARG A 76 2.65 -13.52 -4.86
CA ARG A 76 3.53 -14.29 -5.74
C ARG A 76 2.65 -14.91 -6.81
N LEU A 77 2.80 -14.43 -8.05
CA LEU A 77 2.19 -15.09 -9.18
C LEU A 77 2.92 -16.42 -9.43
N PRO A 78 2.18 -17.54 -9.63
CA PRO A 78 2.79 -18.81 -9.95
C PRO A 78 3.59 -18.71 -11.25
N CYS A 79 4.64 -19.53 -11.35
CA CYS A 79 5.43 -19.64 -12.55
C CYS A 79 4.56 -20.13 -13.72
N ILE A 80 4.46 -19.34 -14.79
CA ILE A 80 3.62 -19.64 -15.96
C ILE A 80 4.05 -20.92 -16.69
N PHE A 81 5.28 -21.39 -16.47
CA PHE A 81 5.83 -22.55 -17.14
C PHE A 81 5.59 -23.86 -16.35
N CYS A 82 5.73 -23.85 -15.02
CA CYS A 82 5.79 -25.05 -14.19
C CYS A 82 4.83 -25.08 -12.98
N ASP A 83 3.91 -24.13 -12.84
CA ASP A 83 2.90 -24.04 -11.77
C ASP A 83 3.43 -23.92 -10.32
N SER A 84 4.76 -23.93 -10.14
CA SER A 84 5.38 -23.68 -8.84
C SER A 84 5.21 -22.22 -8.41
N GLU A 85 4.87 -21.99 -7.14
CA GLU A 85 4.82 -20.68 -6.50
C GLU A 85 6.15 -20.28 -5.83
N GLU A 86 7.15 -21.19 -5.85
CA GLU A 86 8.44 -20.99 -5.18
C GLU A 86 9.32 -19.99 -5.92
N HIS A 87 9.11 -19.81 -7.23
CA HIS A 87 9.92 -18.95 -8.08
C HIS A 87 9.09 -18.18 -9.12
N ARG A 88 9.67 -17.09 -9.61
CA ARG A 88 9.11 -16.31 -10.73
C ARG A 88 9.43 -16.96 -12.07
N SER A 89 8.55 -16.79 -13.06
CA SER A 89 8.75 -17.30 -14.43
C SER A 89 10.10 -16.94 -15.05
N SER A 90 10.67 -15.77 -14.73
CA SER A 90 12.00 -15.36 -15.20
C SER A 90 13.13 -16.27 -14.72
N SER A 91 12.97 -16.83 -13.51
CA SER A 91 13.96 -17.64 -12.80
C SER A 91 13.66 -19.15 -12.91
N CYS A 92 12.73 -19.54 -13.78
CA CYS A 92 12.37 -20.94 -13.97
C CYS A 92 13.54 -21.71 -14.58
N THR A 93 14.05 -22.69 -13.84
CA THR A 93 15.16 -23.57 -14.24
C THR A 93 14.71 -24.78 -15.05
N GLN A 94 13.44 -25.18 -14.92
CA GLN A 94 12.87 -26.31 -15.68
C GLN A 94 12.75 -26.01 -17.18
N PHE A 95 12.55 -24.73 -17.54
CA PHE A 95 12.47 -24.26 -18.92
C PHE A 95 13.48 -23.11 -19.11
N PRO A 96 14.78 -23.43 -19.25
CA PRO A 96 15.85 -22.42 -19.20
C PRO A 96 15.98 -21.64 -20.51
N ASP A 97 15.66 -22.25 -21.64
CA ASP A 97 15.84 -21.66 -22.97
C ASP A 97 14.53 -21.11 -23.57
N ILE A 98 14.66 -20.20 -24.54
CA ILE A 98 13.51 -19.52 -25.17
C ILE A 98 12.63 -20.52 -25.95
N VAL A 99 13.23 -21.54 -26.56
CA VAL A 99 12.51 -22.51 -27.38
C VAL A 99 11.61 -23.39 -26.51
N SER A 100 12.15 -23.93 -25.41
CA SER A 100 11.38 -24.73 -24.44
C SER A 100 10.29 -23.90 -23.77
N ARG A 101 10.56 -22.63 -23.42
CA ARG A 101 9.53 -21.71 -22.91
C ARG A 101 8.41 -21.45 -23.92
N SER A 102 8.75 -21.25 -25.19
CA SER A 102 7.77 -21.02 -26.26
C SER A 102 6.91 -22.27 -26.54
N LEU A 103 7.52 -23.45 -26.55
CA LEU A 103 6.82 -24.74 -26.61
C LEU A 103 5.87 -24.89 -25.42
N ARG A 104 6.37 -24.65 -24.20
CA ARG A 104 5.56 -24.79 -22.99
C ARG A 104 4.37 -23.83 -22.97
N LEU A 105 4.51 -22.60 -23.46
CA LEU A 105 3.38 -21.67 -23.56
C LEU A 105 2.31 -22.18 -24.54
N ARG A 106 2.72 -22.78 -25.66
CA ARG A 106 1.79 -23.42 -26.60
C ARG A 106 1.08 -24.60 -25.97
N ASP A 107 1.80 -25.47 -25.25
CA ASP A 107 1.22 -26.62 -24.54
C ASP A 107 0.20 -26.21 -23.47
N ARG A 108 0.26 -24.97 -22.99
CA ARG A 108 -0.65 -24.41 -21.97
C ARG A 108 -1.72 -23.49 -22.54
N ASP A 109 -1.94 -23.53 -23.86
CA ASP A 109 -2.86 -22.66 -24.57
C ASP A 109 -2.66 -21.18 -24.19
N LYS A 110 -1.41 -20.71 -24.22
CA LYS A 110 -1.05 -19.31 -23.98
C LYS A 110 -0.53 -18.64 -25.25
N CYS A 111 -0.95 -17.39 -25.43
CA CYS A 111 -0.38 -16.52 -26.45
C CYS A 111 1.08 -16.16 -26.11
N THR A 112 1.99 -16.38 -27.06
CA THR A 112 3.42 -16.10 -26.86
C THR A 112 3.76 -14.61 -26.81
N SER A 113 2.86 -13.74 -27.27
CA SER A 113 3.05 -12.28 -27.30
C SER A 113 2.51 -11.57 -26.06
N CYS A 114 1.37 -12.00 -25.51
CA CYS A 114 0.72 -11.34 -24.37
C CYS A 114 0.56 -12.22 -23.11
N LEU A 115 0.89 -13.51 -23.18
CA LEU A 115 0.73 -14.51 -22.11
C LEU A 115 -0.72 -14.74 -21.64
N ALA A 116 -1.71 -14.16 -22.30
CA ALA A 116 -3.12 -14.50 -22.10
C ALA A 116 -3.45 -15.87 -22.72
N THR A 117 -4.71 -16.29 -22.66
CA THR A 117 -5.18 -17.48 -23.37
C THR A 117 -4.87 -17.41 -24.87
N ALA A 118 -4.67 -18.58 -25.49
CA ALA A 118 -4.40 -18.70 -26.91
C ALA A 118 -5.52 -18.03 -27.70
N HIS A 119 -5.12 -17.26 -28.71
CA HIS A 119 -6.02 -16.50 -29.56
C HIS A 119 -5.36 -16.33 -30.93
N GLY A 120 -6.08 -15.74 -31.89
CA GLY A 120 -5.58 -15.45 -33.23
C GLY A 120 -4.48 -14.37 -33.24
N ILE A 121 -4.54 -13.47 -34.23
CA ILE A 121 -3.51 -12.43 -34.42
C ILE A 121 -3.36 -11.55 -33.17
N CYS A 122 -2.15 -11.55 -32.57
CA CYS A 122 -1.80 -10.68 -31.45
C CYS A 122 -1.06 -9.44 -31.91
N LEU A 123 -1.55 -8.26 -31.55
CA LEU A 123 -0.89 -6.99 -31.86
C LEU A 123 0.11 -6.52 -30.80
N LYS A 124 0.23 -7.26 -29.68
CA LYS A 124 1.20 -6.93 -28.63
C LYS A 124 2.62 -7.21 -29.13
N LYS A 125 3.46 -6.19 -29.03
CA LYS A 125 4.88 -6.24 -29.41
C LYS A 125 5.76 -6.29 -28.17
N CYS A 126 6.92 -6.91 -28.32
CA CYS A 126 7.93 -6.99 -27.28
C CYS A 126 8.42 -5.59 -26.93
N ARG A 127 8.39 -5.23 -25.65
CA ARG A 127 8.89 -3.92 -25.19
C ARG A 127 10.41 -3.74 -25.35
N ASN A 128 11.16 -4.83 -25.52
CA ASN A 128 12.62 -4.78 -25.64
C ASN A 128 13.06 -4.60 -27.10
N CYS A 129 12.35 -5.18 -28.07
CA CYS A 129 12.81 -5.23 -29.46
C CYS A 129 11.74 -4.95 -30.52
N GLY A 130 10.48 -4.73 -30.14
CA GLY A 130 9.39 -4.42 -31.07
C GLY A 130 8.79 -5.61 -31.83
N GLU A 131 9.37 -6.79 -31.72
CA GLU A 131 8.92 -8.02 -32.42
C GLU A 131 7.73 -8.71 -31.73
N PRO A 132 6.95 -9.57 -32.41
CA PRO A 132 5.68 -10.14 -31.89
C PRO A 132 5.86 -11.28 -30.87
N HIS A 133 6.56 -11.01 -29.77
CA HIS A 133 6.71 -11.93 -28.64
C HIS A 133 6.64 -11.19 -27.29
N HIS A 134 6.37 -11.92 -26.21
CA HIS A 134 6.41 -11.38 -24.87
C HIS A 134 7.87 -11.21 -24.43
N ALA A 135 8.17 -10.18 -23.63
CA ALA A 135 9.53 -9.86 -23.18
C ALA A 135 10.28 -11.03 -22.49
N ILE A 136 9.55 -12.00 -21.92
CA ILE A 136 10.11 -13.21 -21.29
C ILE A 136 10.74 -14.20 -22.29
N LEU A 137 10.37 -14.09 -23.57
CA LEU A 137 10.91 -14.86 -24.69
C LEU A 137 11.91 -14.04 -25.52
N CYS A 138 12.24 -12.82 -25.08
CA CYS A 138 13.13 -11.95 -25.84
C CYS A 138 14.59 -12.31 -25.59
N ASN A 139 15.35 -12.46 -26.67
CA ASN A 139 16.80 -12.66 -26.61
C ASN A 139 17.60 -11.34 -26.50
N ILE A 140 16.92 -10.20 -26.65
CA ILE A 140 17.53 -8.87 -26.50
C ILE A 140 17.40 -8.44 -25.05
N LYS A 141 18.55 -8.24 -24.38
CA LYS A 141 18.59 -7.64 -23.04
C LYS A 141 17.98 -6.24 -23.11
N PRO A 142 17.15 -5.84 -22.13
CA PRO A 142 16.60 -4.49 -22.11
C PRO A 142 17.77 -3.51 -22.15
N THR A 143 17.81 -2.67 -23.18
CA THR A 143 18.75 -1.55 -23.20
C THR A 143 18.37 -0.68 -22.01
N SER A 144 19.35 -0.28 -21.20
CA SER A 144 19.15 0.63 -20.07
C SER A 144 18.88 2.05 -20.58
N GLY A 145 17.91 2.22 -21.46
CA GLY A 145 17.37 3.51 -21.88
C GLY A 145 16.35 4.00 -20.85
N PRO A 146 16.14 5.33 -20.76
CA PRO A 146 15.09 5.88 -19.90
C PRO A 146 13.74 5.27 -20.28
N PRO A 147 12.85 5.00 -19.30
CA PRO A 147 11.55 4.37 -19.56
C PRO A 147 10.79 5.17 -20.61
N ALA A 148 10.44 4.54 -21.74
CA ALA A 148 9.56 5.15 -22.72
C ALA A 148 8.29 5.62 -22.00
N GLU A 149 8.00 6.92 -22.07
CA GLU A 149 6.83 7.52 -21.44
C GLU A 149 5.59 6.75 -21.86
N ARG A 150 4.87 6.23 -20.87
CA ARG A 150 3.59 5.59 -21.08
C ARG A 150 2.58 6.70 -21.38
N HIS A 151 2.30 6.94 -22.65
CA HIS A 151 1.13 7.71 -23.06
C HIS A 151 -0.11 6.94 -22.58
N ARG A 152 -0.64 7.36 -21.43
CA ARG A 152 -1.98 6.97 -20.97
C ARG A 152 -2.95 7.73 -21.86
N SER A 153 -3.68 7.00 -22.69
CA SER A 153 -4.92 7.54 -23.26
C SER A 153 -5.94 7.55 -22.13
N ASP A 154 -6.36 8.75 -21.74
CA ASP A 154 -7.55 9.02 -20.91
C ASP A 154 -8.84 8.47 -21.56
#